data_AF-A0A1M4ZCD6-F1
#
_entry.id   AF-A0A1M4ZCD6-F1
#
_cell.length_a   1.000
_cell.length_b   1.000
_cell.length_c   1.000
_cell.angle_alpha   90.00
_cell.angle_beta   90.00
_cell.angle_gamma   90.00
#
_symmetry.space_group_name_H-M   'P 1'
#
loop_
_entity.id
_entity.type
_entity.pdbx_description
1 polymer ?
#
loop_
_entity_poly.entity_id
_entity_poly.type
_entity_poly.pdbx_seq_one_letter_code
_entity_poly.pdbx_strand_id
1 'polypeptide(L)'
;MLIYPFKDYKKYFGGNIEDYKDYLVNRHFHREHFEEEPVRIIDVPFVFEEYRKWNKGIDTVDAHRRWALKMAEDTDSMEKLNKLVPILPLPPLQECSTVQIIFAFIPLIFQDKQDIKTIGARLPEKTLYRIIDVLKNKFSDLPNYETISKLRCRGVKYSVADRLIPPDSLQQIEENIEDLFQNDRLKDIYQVPKNLRATAKNLETKTREDMIIGFAFLPIVVVGADAEIEYIETMLEYYEHELNTLSPVICDLVNSVLGNTFLDGSVLLFSNADKINAFLKEIFKNLDKFNFTDVVPFNQRKARNRLTLVK
;
A
#
# COMPACT_ATOMS: atom_id res chain seq x y z
N MET A 1 -23.65 17.15 4.29
CA MET A 1 -22.71 17.22 3.15
C MET A 1 -23.48 17.24 1.84
N LEU A 2 -23.30 18.27 1.01
CA LEU A 2 -23.98 18.38 -0.28
C LEU A 2 -23.41 17.35 -1.29
N ILE A 3 -24.26 16.76 -2.12
CA ILE A 3 -23.85 15.88 -3.22
C ILE A 3 -24.55 16.28 -4.52
N TYR A 4 -23.79 16.49 -5.60
CA TYR A 4 -24.37 16.79 -6.91
C TYR A 4 -24.57 15.49 -7.68
N PRO A 5 -25.78 15.18 -8.17
CA PRO A 5 -25.96 14.19 -9.23
C PRO A 5 -25.19 14.61 -10.49
N PHE A 6 -24.78 13.65 -11.32
CA PHE A 6 -23.94 13.95 -12.49
C PHE A 6 -24.52 15.04 -13.41
N LYS A 7 -25.84 15.03 -13.63
CA LYS A 7 -26.52 16.04 -14.45
C LYS A 7 -26.30 17.46 -13.90
N ASP A 8 -26.47 17.63 -12.60
CA ASP A 8 -26.33 18.94 -11.94
C ASP A 8 -24.86 19.32 -11.76
N TYR A 9 -23.99 18.35 -11.48
CA TYR A 9 -22.54 18.54 -11.47
C TYR A 9 -22.06 19.07 -12.82
N LYS A 10 -22.43 18.41 -13.92
CA LYS A 10 -22.06 18.84 -15.28
C LYS A 10 -22.60 20.22 -15.61
N LYS A 11 -23.85 20.51 -15.23
CA LYS A 11 -24.47 21.82 -15.44
C LYS A 11 -23.72 22.94 -14.70
N TYR A 12 -23.23 22.66 -13.51
CA TYR A 12 -22.65 23.67 -12.62
C TYR A 12 -21.13 23.83 -12.76
N PHE A 13 -20.41 22.71 -12.86
CA PHE A 13 -18.95 22.68 -12.91
C PHE A 13 -18.40 22.48 -14.33
N GLY A 14 -19.23 22.12 -15.31
CA GLY A 14 -18.81 21.93 -16.70
C GLY A 14 -17.97 20.67 -16.96
N GLY A 15 -17.75 19.83 -15.95
CA GLY A 15 -16.90 18.63 -16.02
C GLY A 15 -17.52 17.45 -16.76
N ASN A 16 -16.66 16.51 -17.14
CA ASN A 16 -17.04 15.23 -17.75
C ASN A 16 -17.27 14.14 -16.67
N ILE A 17 -17.50 12.90 -17.11
CA ILE A 17 -17.78 11.78 -16.19
C ILE A 17 -16.57 11.39 -15.33
N GLU A 18 -15.35 11.56 -15.83
CA GLU A 18 -14.12 11.27 -15.09
C GLU A 18 -13.86 12.35 -14.02
N ASP A 19 -14.05 13.63 -14.34
CA ASP A 19 -14.00 14.72 -13.36
C ASP A 19 -15.03 14.50 -12.24
N TYR A 20 -16.20 13.98 -12.61
CA TYR A 20 -17.27 13.67 -11.67
C TYR A 20 -16.92 12.51 -10.73
N LYS A 21 -16.29 11.46 -11.25
CA LYS A 21 -15.79 10.35 -10.43
C LYS A 21 -14.73 10.84 -9.43
N ASP A 22 -13.80 11.68 -9.86
CA ASP A 22 -12.81 12.29 -8.96
C ASP A 22 -13.46 13.17 -7.88
N TYR A 23 -14.52 13.91 -8.23
CA TYR A 23 -15.33 14.65 -7.28
C TYR A 23 -15.95 13.72 -6.21
N LEU A 24 -16.51 12.57 -6.62
CA LEU A 24 -17.11 11.61 -5.69
C LEU A 24 -16.05 11.00 -4.76
N VAL A 25 -14.87 10.65 -5.28
CA VAL A 25 -13.74 10.12 -4.49
C VAL A 25 -13.24 11.16 -3.48
N ASN A 26 -12.95 12.39 -3.91
CA ASN A 26 -12.55 13.47 -2.98
C ASN A 26 -13.58 13.68 -1.87
N ARG A 27 -14.86 13.68 -2.24
CA ARG A 27 -15.96 13.83 -1.28
C ARG A 27 -15.97 12.68 -0.28
N HIS A 28 -15.70 11.45 -0.71
CA HIS A 28 -15.63 10.30 0.17
C HIS A 28 -14.52 10.44 1.22
N PHE A 29 -13.28 10.74 0.81
CA PHE A 29 -12.19 10.96 1.76
C PHE A 29 -12.43 12.16 2.70
N HIS A 30 -13.02 13.24 2.18
CA HIS A 30 -13.44 14.35 3.03
C HIS A 30 -14.49 13.93 4.06
N ARG A 31 -15.37 12.98 3.74
CA ARG A 31 -16.37 12.46 4.67
C ARG A 31 -15.71 11.61 5.75
N GLU A 32 -14.84 10.67 5.38
CA GLU A 32 -14.15 9.79 6.33
C GLU A 32 -13.39 10.59 7.41
N HIS A 33 -12.77 11.71 7.03
CA HIS A 33 -12.12 12.61 8.00
C HIS A 33 -13.06 13.10 9.12
N PHE A 34 -14.35 13.24 8.86
CA PHE A 34 -15.34 13.63 9.87
C PHE A 34 -15.99 12.45 10.59
N GLU A 35 -15.82 11.22 10.12
CA GLU A 35 -16.40 10.03 10.78
C GLU A 35 -15.69 9.70 12.10
N GLU A 36 -14.46 10.19 12.30
CA GLU A 36 -13.74 10.11 13.57
C GLU A 36 -14.25 11.12 14.63
N GLU A 37 -15.05 12.11 14.22
CA GLU A 37 -15.63 13.12 15.10
C GLU A 37 -17.05 12.73 15.55
N PRO A 38 -17.52 13.19 16.72
CA PRO A 38 -18.89 12.95 17.19
C PRO A 38 -19.92 13.83 16.44
N VAL A 39 -19.90 13.79 15.11
CA VAL A 39 -20.73 14.60 14.23
C VAL A 39 -21.68 13.72 13.42
N ARG A 40 -22.92 14.19 13.22
CA ARG A 40 -23.88 13.52 12.33
C ARG A 40 -23.72 14.05 10.92
N ILE A 41 -23.32 13.19 9.99
CA ILE A 41 -23.21 13.54 8.57
C ILE A 41 -24.54 13.22 7.87
N ILE A 42 -25.17 14.23 7.26
CA ILE A 42 -26.40 14.09 6.47
C ILE A 42 -26.09 14.41 5.01
N ASP A 43 -26.30 13.45 4.11
CA ASP A 43 -26.11 13.67 2.67
C ASP A 43 -27.33 14.36 2.06
N VAL A 44 -27.11 15.49 1.38
CA VAL A 44 -28.18 16.29 0.77
C VAL A 44 -27.98 16.32 -0.75
N PRO A 45 -28.85 15.66 -1.55
CA PRO A 45 -28.74 15.72 -3.00
C PRO A 45 -29.08 17.12 -3.51
N PHE A 46 -28.18 17.68 -4.30
CA PHE A 46 -28.39 18.94 -4.97
C PHE A 46 -29.35 18.75 -6.14
N VAL A 47 -30.46 19.50 -6.11
CA VAL A 47 -31.42 19.54 -7.21
C VAL A 47 -31.50 20.97 -7.68
N PHE A 48 -30.97 21.25 -8.87
CA PHE A 48 -30.80 22.62 -9.36
C PHE A 48 -32.11 23.43 -9.37
N GLU A 49 -33.21 22.81 -9.77
CA GLU A 49 -34.52 23.48 -9.83
C GLU A 49 -35.05 23.85 -8.44
N GLU A 50 -34.89 22.98 -7.44
CA GLU A 50 -35.27 23.29 -6.05
C GLU A 50 -34.36 24.34 -5.43
N TYR A 51 -33.07 24.29 -5.73
CA TYR A 51 -32.12 25.32 -5.34
C TYR A 51 -32.50 26.69 -5.93
N ARG A 52 -32.85 26.77 -7.21
CA ARG A 52 -33.23 28.03 -7.87
C ARG A 52 -34.57 28.60 -7.40
N LYS A 53 -35.51 27.75 -6.97
CA LYS A 53 -36.73 28.23 -6.28
C LYS A 53 -36.40 28.93 -4.96
N TRP A 54 -35.38 28.44 -4.24
CA TRP A 54 -34.94 29.01 -2.97
C TRP A 54 -34.02 30.23 -3.14
N ASN A 55 -32.96 30.13 -3.97
CA ASN A 55 -32.01 31.21 -4.19
C ASN A 55 -32.36 32.04 -5.43
N LYS A 56 -32.83 33.26 -5.20
CA LYS A 56 -33.05 34.28 -6.25
C LYS A 56 -31.85 35.23 -6.41
N GLY A 57 -30.81 35.07 -5.58
CA GLY A 57 -29.63 35.92 -5.55
C GLY A 57 -28.45 35.37 -6.36
N ILE A 58 -27.26 35.83 -5.99
CA ILE A 58 -26.00 35.38 -6.60
C ILE A 58 -25.77 33.92 -6.24
N ASP A 59 -25.31 33.16 -7.25
CA ASP A 59 -24.99 31.75 -7.13
C ASP A 59 -23.56 31.57 -6.59
N THR A 60 -23.45 31.13 -5.33
CA THR A 60 -22.16 30.99 -4.63
C THR A 60 -22.09 29.67 -3.85
N VAL A 61 -20.86 29.22 -3.57
CA VAL A 61 -20.61 28.02 -2.75
C VAL A 61 -21.27 28.12 -1.37
N ASP A 62 -21.26 29.30 -0.74
CA ASP A 62 -21.93 29.51 0.54
C ASP A 62 -23.45 29.51 0.43
N ALA A 63 -24.02 29.98 -0.69
CA ALA A 63 -25.44 29.84 -0.95
C ALA A 63 -25.83 28.35 -1.05
N HIS A 64 -24.99 27.52 -1.67
CA HIS A 64 -25.21 26.08 -1.78
C HIS A 64 -25.14 25.40 -0.41
N ARG A 65 -24.16 25.77 0.43
CA ARG A 65 -24.03 25.25 1.80
C ARG A 65 -25.22 25.62 2.67
N ARG A 66 -25.67 26.88 2.63
CA ARG A 66 -26.86 27.34 3.37
C ARG A 66 -28.14 26.66 2.89
N TRP A 67 -28.29 26.48 1.58
CA TRP A 67 -29.40 25.72 1.03
C TRP A 67 -29.39 24.28 1.55
N ALA A 68 -28.25 23.60 1.47
CA ALA A 68 -28.11 22.22 1.94
C ALA A 68 -28.43 22.09 3.44
N LEU A 69 -27.96 23.02 4.27
CA LEU A 69 -28.27 23.06 5.70
C LEU A 69 -29.78 23.20 5.93
N LYS A 70 -30.42 24.16 5.25
CA LYS A 70 -31.87 24.35 5.36
C LYS A 70 -32.66 23.11 4.94
N MET A 71 -32.23 22.42 3.87
CA MET A 71 -32.87 21.19 3.45
C MET A 71 -32.69 20.09 4.51
N ALA A 72 -31.49 19.94 5.06
CA ALA A 72 -31.19 18.92 6.07
C ALA A 72 -31.94 19.13 7.40
N GLU A 73 -32.27 20.37 7.76
CA GLU A 73 -33.04 20.71 8.97
C GLU A 73 -34.54 20.37 8.86
N ASP A 74 -35.07 20.23 7.64
CA ASP A 74 -36.49 19.98 7.36
C ASP A 74 -36.70 18.58 6.75
N THR A 75 -37.28 17.67 7.54
CA THR A 75 -37.57 16.29 7.14
C THR A 75 -38.41 16.21 5.87
N ASP A 76 -39.43 17.07 5.72
CA ASP A 76 -40.32 17.05 4.55
C ASP A 76 -39.59 17.48 3.28
N SER A 77 -38.69 18.46 3.42
CA SER A 77 -37.81 18.90 2.33
C SER A 77 -36.83 17.79 1.94
N MET A 78 -36.19 17.12 2.90
CA MET A 78 -35.33 15.96 2.62
C MET A 78 -36.08 14.82 1.95
N GLU A 79 -37.29 14.48 2.39
CA GLU A 79 -38.11 13.44 1.75
C GLU A 79 -38.44 13.78 0.30
N LYS A 80 -38.78 15.04 0.00
CA LYS A 80 -39.01 15.50 -1.38
C LYS A 80 -37.74 15.37 -2.22
N LEU A 81 -36.59 15.78 -1.69
CA LEU A 81 -35.31 15.64 -2.38
C LEU A 81 -34.95 14.18 -2.63
N ASN A 82 -35.15 13.30 -1.65
CA ASN A 82 -34.91 11.86 -1.80
C ASN A 82 -35.88 11.20 -2.79
N LYS A 83 -37.11 11.70 -2.95
CA LYS A 83 -38.02 11.23 -4.01
C LYS A 83 -37.53 11.63 -5.41
N LEU A 84 -36.90 12.80 -5.54
CA LEU A 84 -36.35 13.30 -6.81
C LEU A 84 -35.01 12.63 -7.16
N VAL A 85 -34.18 12.35 -6.15
CA VAL A 85 -32.89 11.68 -6.27
C VAL A 85 -32.86 10.50 -5.30
N PRO A 86 -33.50 9.37 -5.65
CA PRO A 86 -33.67 8.23 -4.75
C PRO A 86 -32.37 7.46 -4.50
N ILE A 87 -31.41 7.57 -5.42
CA ILE A 87 -30.13 6.87 -5.33
C ILE A 87 -29.04 7.93 -5.42
N LEU A 88 -28.24 8.00 -4.35
CA LEU A 88 -27.04 8.82 -4.36
C LEU A 88 -25.92 8.08 -5.10
N PRO A 89 -25.19 8.76 -5.98
CA PRO A 89 -24.09 8.16 -6.71
C PRO A 89 -22.96 7.80 -5.76
N LEU A 90 -22.41 6.60 -5.93
CA LEU A 90 -21.30 6.10 -5.14
C LEU A 90 -19.96 6.44 -5.80
N PRO A 91 -18.92 6.73 -5.01
CA PRO A 91 -17.56 6.88 -5.53
C PRO A 91 -17.06 5.53 -6.11
N PRO A 92 -16.31 5.54 -7.22
CA PRO A 92 -15.67 4.34 -7.75
C PRO A 92 -14.40 4.01 -6.96
N LEU A 93 -14.56 3.55 -5.72
CA LEU A 93 -13.43 3.27 -4.81
C LEU A 93 -12.48 2.21 -5.37
N GLN A 94 -12.99 1.30 -6.20
CA GLN A 94 -12.17 0.29 -6.86
C GLN A 94 -11.09 0.89 -7.77
N GLU A 95 -11.32 2.09 -8.31
CA GLU A 95 -10.35 2.80 -9.16
C GLU A 95 -9.39 3.69 -8.36
N CYS A 96 -9.53 3.79 -7.02
CA CYS A 96 -8.66 4.64 -6.20
C CYS A 96 -7.20 4.17 -6.28
N SER A 97 -6.29 5.12 -6.43
CA SER A 97 -4.86 4.84 -6.45
C SER A 97 -4.35 4.49 -5.05
N THR A 98 -3.88 3.26 -4.89
CA THR A 98 -3.39 2.70 -3.63
C THR A 98 -1.93 2.27 -3.77
N VAL A 99 -1.17 2.39 -2.68
CA VAL A 99 0.22 1.96 -2.58
C VAL A 99 0.32 0.89 -1.50
N GLN A 100 0.85 -0.28 -1.86
CA GLN A 100 1.16 -1.34 -0.93
C GLN A 100 2.66 -1.64 -0.94
N ILE A 101 3.25 -1.80 0.24
CA ILE A 101 4.67 -2.11 0.39
C ILE A 101 4.82 -3.54 0.92
N ILE A 102 5.61 -4.33 0.21
CA ILE A 102 5.97 -5.69 0.56
C ILE A 102 7.45 -5.67 0.95
N PHE A 103 7.75 -6.03 2.19
CA PHE A 103 9.10 -6.16 2.68
C PHE A 103 9.57 -7.61 2.56
N ALA A 104 10.58 -7.82 1.72
CA ALA A 104 11.28 -9.10 1.65
C ALA A 104 12.35 -9.16 2.74
N PHE A 105 12.14 -9.99 3.75
CA PHE A 105 13.08 -10.26 4.84
C PHE A 105 14.22 -11.16 4.37
N ILE A 106 15.44 -10.72 4.65
CA ILE A 106 16.68 -11.33 4.20
C ILE A 106 17.57 -11.55 5.43
N PRO A 107 17.66 -12.79 5.94
CA PRO A 107 18.64 -13.13 6.97
C PRO A 107 20.04 -13.20 6.36
N LEU A 108 21.03 -12.62 7.04
CA LEU A 108 22.40 -12.48 6.55
C LEU A 108 23.39 -13.03 7.58
N ILE A 109 24.41 -13.73 7.11
CA ILE A 109 25.54 -14.21 7.92
C ILE A 109 26.82 -13.55 7.40
N PHE A 110 27.53 -12.84 8.27
CA PHE A 110 28.82 -12.25 7.96
C PHE A 110 29.93 -12.97 8.72
N GLN A 111 31.07 -13.16 8.05
CA GLN A 111 32.27 -13.72 8.69
C GLN A 111 33.03 -12.63 9.45
N ASP A 112 33.01 -11.40 8.94
CA ASP A 112 33.61 -10.25 9.62
C ASP A 112 32.83 -8.94 9.42
N LYS A 113 33.30 -7.86 10.07
CA LYS A 113 32.69 -6.53 9.98
C LYS A 113 32.92 -5.81 8.64
N GLN A 114 33.86 -6.27 7.81
CA GLN A 114 34.09 -5.71 6.49
C GLN A 114 33.00 -6.13 5.51
N ASP A 115 32.53 -7.38 5.59
CA ASP A 115 31.39 -7.87 4.81
C ASP A 115 30.15 -7.01 5.03
N ILE A 116 29.95 -6.52 6.26
CA ILE A 116 28.80 -5.66 6.61
C ILE A 116 28.85 -4.30 5.88
N LYS A 117 30.03 -3.84 5.43
CA LYS A 117 30.14 -2.56 4.71
C LYS A 117 29.53 -2.63 3.31
N THR A 118 29.43 -3.81 2.71
CA THR A 118 28.91 -3.97 1.34
C THR A 118 27.39 -3.92 1.28
N ILE A 119 26.70 -4.12 2.41
CA ILE A 119 25.23 -4.20 2.44
C ILE A 119 24.50 -2.90 2.06
N GLY A 120 25.13 -1.74 2.32
CA GLY A 120 24.60 -0.43 1.93
C GLY A 120 24.88 -0.05 0.48
N ALA A 121 25.51 -0.94 -0.29
CA ALA A 121 25.78 -0.75 -1.71
C ALA A 121 24.49 -0.86 -2.53
N ARG A 122 24.54 -0.31 -3.75
CA ARG A 122 23.44 -0.47 -4.70
C ARG A 122 23.39 -1.91 -5.19
N LEU A 123 22.18 -2.41 -5.30
CA LEU A 123 21.88 -3.72 -5.84
C LEU A 123 21.96 -3.68 -7.39
N PRO A 124 22.37 -4.78 -8.05
CA PRO A 124 22.47 -4.87 -9.50
C PRO A 124 21.12 -4.66 -10.18
N GLU A 125 21.04 -3.64 -11.03
CA GLU A 125 19.81 -3.22 -11.72
C GLU A 125 19.15 -4.36 -12.51
N LYS A 126 19.96 -5.17 -13.21
CA LYS A 126 19.49 -6.33 -13.97
C LYS A 126 18.70 -7.32 -13.10
N THR A 127 19.12 -7.54 -11.85
CA THR A 127 18.45 -8.47 -10.95
C THR A 127 17.22 -7.85 -10.32
N LEU A 128 17.23 -6.54 -10.04
CA LEU A 128 16.03 -5.80 -9.60
C LEU A 128 14.92 -5.87 -10.66
N TYR A 129 15.24 -5.71 -11.94
CA TYR A 129 14.27 -5.89 -13.03
C TYR A 129 13.74 -7.34 -13.12
N ARG A 130 14.57 -8.36 -12.84
CA ARG A 130 14.08 -9.75 -12.77
C ARG A 130 13.01 -9.92 -11.69
N ILE A 131 13.12 -9.24 -10.54
CA ILE A 131 12.09 -9.28 -9.48
C ILE A 131 10.78 -8.70 -10.01
N ILE A 132 10.84 -7.55 -10.68
CA ILE A 132 9.69 -6.90 -11.31
C ILE A 132 9.04 -7.82 -12.35
N ASP A 133 9.84 -8.47 -13.20
CA ASP A 133 9.34 -9.39 -14.22
C ASP A 133 8.67 -10.63 -13.62
N VAL A 134 9.20 -11.18 -12.52
CA VAL A 134 8.54 -12.29 -11.80
C VAL A 134 7.19 -11.86 -11.27
N LEU A 135 7.08 -10.65 -10.69
CA LEU A 135 5.80 -10.12 -10.20
C LEU A 135 4.81 -9.93 -11.35
N LYS A 136 5.24 -9.32 -12.46
CA LYS A 136 4.40 -9.14 -13.66
C LYS A 136 3.92 -10.48 -14.23
N ASN A 137 4.78 -11.49 -14.29
CA ASN A 137 4.40 -12.82 -14.76
C ASN A 137 3.42 -13.51 -13.80
N LYS A 138 3.65 -13.38 -12.48
CA LYS A 138 2.81 -13.98 -11.45
C LYS A 138 1.40 -13.39 -11.45
N PHE A 139 1.31 -12.09 -11.69
CA PHE A 139 0.05 -11.34 -11.73
C PHE A 139 -0.29 -10.88 -13.16
N SER A 140 -0.02 -11.75 -14.14
CA SER A 140 -0.19 -11.42 -15.56
C SER A 140 -1.65 -11.21 -15.99
N ASP A 141 -2.60 -11.68 -15.16
CA ASP A 141 -4.03 -11.44 -15.36
C ASP A 141 -4.47 -10.02 -14.98
N LEU A 142 -3.63 -9.26 -14.26
CA LEU A 142 -3.93 -7.88 -13.88
C LEU A 142 -3.60 -6.90 -15.01
N PRO A 143 -4.40 -5.84 -15.20
CA PRO A 143 -4.12 -4.85 -16.23
C PRO A 143 -2.82 -4.08 -15.93
N ASN A 144 -2.20 -3.56 -17.00
CA ASN A 144 -1.07 -2.65 -16.86
C ASN A 144 -1.49 -1.35 -16.20
N TYR A 145 -0.60 -0.76 -15.41
CA TYR A 145 -0.83 0.52 -14.77
C TYR A 145 -1.12 1.65 -15.77
N GLU A 146 -2.23 2.35 -15.56
CA GLU A 146 -2.59 3.57 -16.26
C GLU A 146 -3.15 4.60 -15.28
N THR A 147 -2.57 5.79 -15.26
CA THR A 147 -3.10 6.91 -14.47
C THR A 147 -4.34 7.47 -15.13
N ILE A 148 -5.49 7.46 -14.43
CA ILE A 148 -6.70 8.15 -14.88
C ILE A 148 -6.68 9.60 -14.38
N SER A 149 -6.38 9.78 -13.10
CA SER A 149 -6.31 11.07 -12.42
C SER A 149 -5.29 11.02 -11.28
N LYS A 150 -5.14 12.10 -10.51
CA LYS A 150 -4.30 12.09 -9.30
C LYS A 150 -4.82 11.14 -8.22
N LEU A 151 -6.11 10.81 -8.24
CA LEU A 151 -6.77 9.99 -7.23
C LEU A 151 -7.08 8.58 -7.72
N ARG A 152 -7.09 8.38 -9.04
CA ARG A 152 -7.54 7.14 -9.65
C ARG A 152 -6.57 6.61 -10.70
N CYS A 153 -6.47 5.29 -10.77
CA CYS A 153 -5.71 4.59 -11.79
C CYS A 153 -6.43 3.29 -12.18
N ARG A 154 -5.83 2.54 -13.09
CA ARG A 154 -6.19 1.17 -13.45
C ARG A 154 -4.96 0.31 -13.43
N GLY A 155 -5.14 -0.97 -13.13
CA GLY A 155 -4.05 -1.93 -13.18
C GLY A 155 -2.97 -1.66 -12.15
N VAL A 156 -1.81 -2.29 -12.36
CA VAL A 156 -0.73 -2.35 -11.37
C VAL A 156 0.64 -2.09 -11.99
N LYS A 157 1.50 -1.42 -11.22
CA LYS A 157 2.94 -1.31 -11.47
C LYS A 157 3.70 -1.74 -10.24
N TYR A 158 4.92 -2.22 -10.48
CA TYR A 158 5.81 -2.69 -9.44
C TYR A 158 7.06 -1.81 -9.41
N SER A 159 7.56 -1.55 -8.22
CA SER A 159 8.83 -0.88 -8.03
C SER A 159 9.65 -1.58 -6.95
N VAL A 160 10.97 -1.54 -7.05
CA VAL A 160 11.88 -2.22 -6.12
C VAL A 160 12.96 -1.25 -5.68
N ALA A 161 13.33 -1.33 -4.40
CA ALA A 161 14.38 -0.49 -3.85
C ALA A 161 15.76 -0.79 -4.47
N ASP A 162 16.58 0.25 -4.67
CA ASP A 162 17.96 0.08 -5.14
C ASP A 162 18.92 -0.45 -4.06
N ARG A 163 18.48 -0.59 -2.81
CA ARG A 163 19.27 -0.99 -1.64
C ARG A 163 18.44 -1.73 -0.61
N LEU A 164 19.12 -2.49 0.23
CA LEU A 164 18.54 -3.06 1.45
C LEU A 164 18.39 -2.00 2.54
N ILE A 165 17.37 -2.19 3.39
CA ILE A 165 17.08 -1.36 4.56
C ILE A 165 17.16 -2.20 5.85
N PRO A 166 17.50 -1.59 6.98
CA PRO A 166 17.44 -2.23 8.29
C PRO A 166 15.99 -2.25 8.84
N PRO A 167 15.71 -3.05 9.89
CA PRO A 167 14.41 -3.09 10.57
C PRO A 167 13.93 -1.73 11.12
N ASP A 168 14.84 -0.90 11.63
CA ASP A 168 14.51 0.38 12.26
C ASP A 168 14.06 1.46 11.26
N SER A 169 14.21 1.21 9.96
CA SER A 169 13.90 2.16 8.88
C SER A 169 12.56 1.87 8.18
N LEU A 170 11.80 0.86 8.58
CA LEU A 170 10.57 0.42 7.89
C LEU A 170 9.54 1.56 7.76
N GLN A 171 9.18 2.19 8.88
CA GLN A 171 8.18 3.28 8.90
C GLN A 171 8.62 4.49 8.06
N GLN A 172 9.89 4.89 8.16
CA GLN A 172 10.41 6.04 7.39
C GLN A 172 10.47 5.75 5.88
N ILE A 173 10.54 4.48 5.50
CA ILE A 173 10.48 4.05 4.10
C ILE A 173 9.05 4.12 3.58
N GLU A 174 8.05 3.76 4.38
CA GLU A 174 6.62 3.92 4.04
C GLU A 174 6.31 5.40 3.75
N GLU A 175 6.67 6.30 4.67
CA GLU A 175 6.52 7.75 4.50
C GLU A 175 7.26 8.27 3.25
N ASN A 176 8.47 7.77 2.98
CA ASN A 176 9.24 8.17 1.81
C ASN A 176 8.60 7.71 0.50
N ILE A 177 8.04 6.51 0.47
CA ILE A 177 7.38 5.95 -0.72
C ILE A 177 6.08 6.71 -1.01
N GLU A 178 5.30 7.05 0.02
CA GLU A 178 4.11 7.90 -0.12
C GLU A 178 4.47 9.25 -0.74
N ASP A 179 5.52 9.92 -0.25
CA ASP A 179 6.00 11.19 -0.82
C ASP A 179 6.49 11.03 -2.27
N LEU A 180 7.18 9.94 -2.59
CA LEU A 180 7.58 9.65 -3.97
C LEU A 180 6.37 9.41 -4.88
N PHE A 181 5.35 8.72 -4.39
CA PHE A 181 4.14 8.41 -5.15
C PHE A 181 3.29 9.67 -5.40
N GLN A 182 3.00 10.45 -4.35
CA GLN A 182 2.18 11.66 -4.44
C GLN A 182 2.79 12.74 -5.37
N ASN A 183 4.12 12.73 -5.51
CA ASN A 183 4.85 13.65 -6.37
C ASN A 183 5.24 13.06 -7.74
N ASP A 184 4.73 11.88 -8.11
CA ASP A 184 5.02 11.19 -9.37
C ASP A 184 6.53 10.98 -9.63
N ARG A 185 7.28 10.68 -8.56
CA ARG A 185 8.74 10.43 -8.57
C ARG A 185 9.10 8.95 -8.36
N LEU A 186 8.11 8.09 -8.11
CA LEU A 186 8.31 6.66 -7.93
C LEU A 186 8.60 5.98 -9.27
N LYS A 187 9.81 5.43 -9.40
CA LYS A 187 10.29 4.69 -10.57
C LYS A 187 10.31 3.18 -10.29
N ASP A 188 10.31 2.37 -11.35
CA ASP A 188 10.52 0.92 -11.30
C ASP A 188 11.66 0.51 -10.35
N ILE A 189 12.77 1.23 -10.39
CA ILE A 189 13.84 1.11 -9.40
C ILE A 189 13.98 2.46 -8.71
N TYR A 190 13.60 2.53 -7.45
CA TYR A 190 13.62 3.76 -6.68
C TYR A 190 14.83 3.81 -5.74
N GLN A 191 15.31 5.02 -5.48
CA GLN A 191 16.52 5.20 -4.69
C GLN A 191 16.18 5.31 -3.21
N VAL A 192 16.75 4.42 -2.41
CA VAL A 192 16.66 4.50 -0.96
C VAL A 192 17.51 5.67 -0.45
N PRO A 193 16.96 6.59 0.36
CA PRO A 193 17.72 7.66 0.98
C PRO A 193 18.93 7.14 1.77
N LYS A 194 20.04 7.89 1.77
CA LYS A 194 21.32 7.43 2.36
C LYS A 194 21.24 7.14 3.85
N ASN A 195 20.31 7.77 4.57
CA ASN A 195 20.06 7.59 6.00
C ASN A 195 19.18 6.37 6.31
N LEU A 196 18.46 5.82 5.32
CA LEU A 196 17.53 4.70 5.50
C LEU A 196 18.09 3.36 5.01
N ARG A 197 19.25 3.35 4.37
CA ARG A 197 19.89 2.12 3.89
C ARG A 197 20.56 1.36 5.03
N ALA A 198 20.70 0.05 4.84
CA ALA A 198 21.42 -0.81 5.78
C ALA A 198 22.91 -0.43 5.85
N THR A 199 23.44 -0.41 7.06
CA THR A 199 24.84 -0.14 7.41
C THR A 199 25.24 -1.02 8.58
N ALA A 200 26.55 -1.12 8.84
CA ALA A 200 27.05 -1.87 9.99
C ALA A 200 26.59 -1.36 11.37
N LYS A 201 26.03 -0.14 11.46
CA LYS A 201 25.59 0.45 12.73
C LYS A 201 24.12 0.17 13.06
N ASN A 202 23.27 0.03 12.04
CA ASN A 202 21.82 -0.11 12.17
C ASN A 202 21.32 -1.51 11.79
N LEU A 203 22.21 -2.39 11.32
CA LEU A 203 21.91 -3.81 11.33
C LEU A 203 21.87 -4.30 12.78
N GLU A 204 20.73 -4.85 13.17
CA GLU A 204 20.64 -5.59 14.42
C GLU A 204 21.48 -6.86 14.30
N THR A 205 22.65 -6.85 14.93
CA THR A 205 23.59 -7.97 14.86
C THR A 205 23.72 -8.74 16.17
N LYS A 206 23.75 -10.07 16.10
CA LYS A 206 24.22 -10.94 17.18
C LYS A 206 25.45 -11.75 16.73
N THR A 207 26.39 -11.93 17.64
CA THR A 207 27.56 -12.79 17.43
C THR A 207 27.28 -14.19 17.96
N ARG A 208 27.48 -15.22 17.13
CA ARG A 208 27.41 -16.63 17.55
C ARG A 208 28.57 -17.39 16.91
N GLU A 209 29.39 -18.06 17.72
CA GLU A 209 30.42 -18.99 17.23
C GLU A 209 31.27 -18.39 16.08
N ASP A 210 31.74 -17.14 16.27
CA ASP A 210 32.54 -16.34 15.31
C ASP A 210 31.81 -15.83 14.06
N MET A 211 30.48 -15.94 13.99
CA MET A 211 29.65 -15.38 12.91
C MET A 211 28.81 -14.20 13.40
N ILE A 212 28.60 -13.22 12.53
CA ILE A 212 27.71 -12.09 12.79
C ILE A 212 26.43 -12.30 12.00
N ILE A 213 25.30 -12.44 12.68
CA ILE A 213 23.99 -12.55 12.03
C ILE A 213 23.40 -11.16 11.93
N GLY A 214 22.91 -10.75 10.77
CA GLY A 214 22.15 -9.51 10.58
C GLY A 214 20.84 -9.74 9.82
N PHE A 215 19.93 -8.79 9.94
CA PHE A 215 18.63 -8.82 9.27
C PHE A 215 18.44 -7.57 8.42
N ALA A 216 18.04 -7.75 7.18
CA ALA A 216 17.74 -6.65 6.28
C ALA A 216 16.45 -6.92 5.51
N PHE A 217 15.91 -5.87 4.91
CA PHE A 217 14.73 -5.94 4.09
C PHE A 217 15.00 -5.35 2.70
N LEU A 218 14.41 -5.96 1.68
CA LEU A 218 14.25 -5.37 0.37
C LEU A 218 12.79 -4.94 0.20
N PRO A 219 12.48 -3.64 0.21
CA PRO A 219 11.13 -3.20 -0.05
C PRO A 219 10.80 -3.26 -1.54
N ILE A 220 9.60 -3.79 -1.79
CA ILE A 220 8.95 -3.94 -3.09
C ILE A 220 7.64 -3.19 -2.99
N VAL A 221 7.44 -2.21 -3.87
CA VAL A 221 6.25 -1.36 -3.89
C VAL A 221 5.33 -1.84 -5.00
N VAL A 222 4.05 -2.00 -4.68
CA VAL A 222 2.98 -2.23 -5.63
C VAL A 222 2.11 -0.99 -5.63
N VAL A 223 1.92 -0.39 -6.80
CA VAL A 223 1.02 0.75 -6.98
C VAL A 223 -0.05 0.35 -7.98
N GLY A 224 -1.30 0.59 -7.65
CA GLY A 224 -2.40 0.22 -8.53
C GLY A 224 -3.74 0.69 -8.04
N ALA A 225 -4.77 0.30 -8.76
CA ALA A 225 -6.14 0.52 -8.32
C ALA A 225 -6.44 -0.35 -7.09
N ASP A 226 -7.28 0.17 -6.20
CA ASP A 226 -7.57 -0.44 -4.89
C ASP A 226 -8.04 -1.90 -5.02
N ALA A 227 -8.89 -2.19 -6.00
CA ALA A 227 -9.37 -3.55 -6.24
C ALA A 227 -8.25 -4.51 -6.65
N GLU A 228 -7.29 -4.07 -7.49
CA GLU A 228 -6.14 -4.88 -7.86
C GLU A 228 -5.15 -5.05 -6.70
N ILE A 229 -4.96 -4.04 -5.85
CA ILE A 229 -4.15 -4.16 -4.64
C ILE A 229 -4.79 -5.15 -3.67
N GLU A 230 -6.09 -5.04 -3.39
CA GLU A 230 -6.82 -5.97 -2.53
C GLU A 230 -6.72 -7.42 -3.06
N TYR A 231 -6.83 -7.60 -4.37
CA TYR A 231 -6.59 -8.90 -4.99
C TYR A 231 -5.18 -9.42 -4.74
N ILE A 232 -4.16 -8.57 -4.94
CA ILE A 232 -2.76 -8.96 -4.67
C ILE A 232 -2.61 -9.34 -3.20
N GLU A 233 -3.03 -8.51 -2.25
CA GLU A 233 -2.93 -8.78 -0.82
C GLU A 233 -3.60 -10.09 -0.43
N THR A 234 -4.84 -10.31 -0.91
CA THR A 234 -5.56 -11.56 -0.76
C THR A 234 -4.72 -12.72 -1.26
N MET A 235 -4.16 -12.62 -2.47
CA MET A 235 -3.29 -13.66 -3.04
C MET A 235 -2.01 -13.86 -2.22
N LEU A 236 -1.39 -12.82 -1.67
CA LEU A 236 -0.22 -12.92 -0.80
C LEU A 236 -0.56 -13.67 0.50
N GLU A 237 -1.75 -13.44 1.06
CA GLU A 237 -2.20 -14.10 2.30
C GLU A 237 -2.63 -15.55 2.08
N TYR A 238 -3.35 -15.86 0.98
CA TYR A 238 -3.80 -17.21 0.67
C TYR A 238 -2.69 -18.10 0.10
N TYR A 239 -1.77 -17.51 -0.66
CA TYR A 239 -0.69 -18.20 -1.34
C TYR A 239 0.68 -17.74 -0.85
N GLU A 240 0.82 -17.54 0.47
CA GLU A 240 2.08 -17.20 1.15
C GLU A 240 3.22 -18.19 0.77
N HIS A 241 2.88 -19.41 0.32
CA HIS A 241 3.81 -20.41 -0.22
C HIS A 241 4.16 -20.27 -1.71
N GLU A 242 3.39 -19.57 -2.54
CA GLU A 242 3.64 -19.49 -4.00
C GLU A 242 4.61 -18.36 -4.40
N LEU A 243 4.85 -17.40 -3.51
CA LEU A 243 5.93 -16.42 -3.67
C LEU A 243 7.32 -17.02 -3.45
N ASN A 244 7.40 -18.33 -3.15
CA ASN A 244 8.62 -19.11 -3.25
C ASN A 244 9.31 -18.97 -4.61
N THR A 245 8.64 -18.48 -5.65
CA THR A 245 9.25 -18.13 -6.94
C THR A 245 10.10 -16.84 -6.91
N LEU A 246 9.79 -15.89 -6.03
CA LEU A 246 10.62 -14.69 -5.81
C LEU A 246 11.86 -15.02 -4.98
N SER A 247 11.76 -15.98 -4.06
CA SER A 247 12.85 -16.35 -3.16
C SER A 247 14.15 -16.66 -3.92
N PRO A 248 14.20 -17.55 -4.94
CA PRO A 248 15.42 -17.79 -5.72
C PRO A 248 16.01 -16.52 -6.37
N VAL A 249 15.18 -15.62 -6.89
CA VAL A 249 15.66 -14.39 -7.56
C VAL A 249 16.24 -13.42 -6.55
N ILE A 250 15.63 -13.30 -5.37
CA ILE A 250 16.13 -12.48 -4.27
C ILE A 250 17.38 -13.13 -3.65
N CYS A 251 17.44 -14.46 -3.55
CA CYS A 251 18.65 -15.17 -3.13
C CYS A 251 19.81 -14.93 -4.10
N ASP A 252 19.59 -15.06 -5.41
CA ASP A 252 20.57 -14.74 -6.47
C ASP A 252 21.09 -13.31 -6.32
N LEU A 253 20.17 -12.35 -6.09
CA LEU A 253 20.49 -10.94 -5.87
C LEU A 253 21.45 -10.77 -4.70
N VAL A 254 21.07 -11.30 -3.54
CA VAL A 254 21.83 -11.16 -2.29
C VAL A 254 23.21 -11.79 -2.45
N ASN A 255 23.28 -13.01 -3.00
CA ASN A 255 24.54 -13.71 -3.25
C ASN A 255 25.45 -12.95 -4.23
N SER A 256 24.89 -12.31 -5.25
CA SER A 256 25.67 -11.53 -6.23
C SER A 256 26.33 -10.28 -5.65
N VAL A 257 25.83 -9.76 -4.53
CA VAL A 257 26.31 -8.52 -3.90
C VAL A 257 27.13 -8.78 -2.64
N LEU A 258 26.70 -9.74 -1.82
CA LEU A 258 27.28 -10.01 -0.51
C LEU A 258 28.23 -11.23 -0.50
N GLY A 259 28.35 -11.96 -1.62
CA GLY A 259 29.05 -13.25 -1.65
C GLY A 259 28.21 -14.35 -0.99
N ASN A 260 28.79 -15.53 -0.72
CA ASN A 260 28.13 -16.70 -0.11
C ASN A 260 27.72 -16.49 1.38
N THR A 261 27.31 -15.28 1.75
CA THR A 261 26.91 -14.84 3.09
C THR A 261 25.41 -15.00 3.35
N PHE A 262 24.67 -15.55 2.37
CA PHE A 262 23.25 -15.85 2.49
C PHE A 262 23.01 -17.30 2.89
N LEU A 263 22.08 -17.52 3.81
CA LEU A 263 21.55 -18.86 4.11
C LEU A 263 20.58 -19.27 3.02
N ASP A 264 20.95 -20.34 2.33
CA ASP A 264 20.12 -20.95 1.29
C ASP A 264 18.69 -21.20 1.81
N GLY A 265 17.69 -20.58 1.19
CA GLY A 265 16.36 -21.19 1.11
C GLY A 265 15.12 -20.48 1.68
N SER A 266 15.14 -19.29 2.27
CA SER A 266 13.84 -18.66 2.64
C SER A 266 13.90 -17.15 2.83
N VAL A 267 13.57 -16.43 1.76
CA VAL A 267 13.12 -15.04 1.83
C VAL A 267 11.66 -15.07 2.32
N LEU A 268 11.36 -14.32 3.37
CA LEU A 268 10.00 -14.17 3.88
C LEU A 268 9.44 -12.83 3.40
N LEU A 269 8.19 -12.80 2.99
CA LEU A 269 7.55 -11.57 2.52
C LEU A 269 6.52 -11.10 3.55
N PHE A 270 6.55 -9.82 3.85
CA PHE A 270 5.65 -9.19 4.81
C PHE A 270 4.98 -7.99 4.16
N SER A 271 3.65 -7.92 4.21
CA SER A 271 2.88 -6.75 3.76
C SER A 271 2.61 -5.73 4.88
N ASN A 272 3.12 -5.98 6.09
CA ASN A 272 2.74 -5.19 7.26
C ASN A 272 3.91 -5.08 8.26
N ALA A 273 4.28 -3.85 8.62
CA ALA A 273 5.38 -3.55 9.54
C ALA A 273 5.17 -4.09 10.97
N ASP A 274 3.93 -4.13 11.47
CA ASP A 274 3.62 -4.71 12.78
C ASP A 274 3.85 -6.22 12.81
N LYS A 275 3.48 -6.92 11.72
CA LYS A 275 3.79 -8.35 11.56
C LYS A 275 5.31 -8.57 11.59
N ILE A 276 6.09 -7.69 10.95
CA ILE A 276 7.56 -7.73 10.97
C ILE A 276 8.10 -7.52 12.39
N ASN A 277 7.62 -6.50 13.10
CA ASN A 277 8.06 -6.19 14.46
C ASN A 277 7.78 -7.34 15.44
N ALA A 278 6.61 -8.00 15.32
CA ALA A 278 6.28 -9.17 16.10
C ALA A 278 7.21 -10.36 15.77
N PHE A 279 7.45 -10.60 14.48
CA PHE A 279 8.34 -11.65 14.00
C PHE A 279 9.79 -11.46 14.46
N LEU A 280 10.33 -10.25 14.33
CA LEU A 280 11.67 -9.91 14.80
C LEU A 280 11.81 -10.14 16.30
N LYS A 281 10.85 -9.66 17.12
CA LYS A 281 10.84 -9.92 18.57
C LYS A 281 10.92 -11.42 18.89
N GLU A 282 10.22 -12.25 18.13
CA GLU A 282 10.24 -13.70 18.30
C GLU A 282 11.58 -14.33 17.89
N ILE A 283 12.17 -13.92 16.77
CA ILE A 283 13.52 -14.34 16.38
C ILE A 283 14.52 -13.95 17.46
N PHE A 284 14.52 -12.69 17.92
CA PHE A 284 15.50 -12.22 18.91
C PHE A 284 15.42 -12.97 20.23
N LYS A 285 14.21 -13.31 20.67
CA LYS A 285 13.97 -14.10 21.88
C LYS A 285 14.48 -15.53 21.74
N ASN A 286 14.47 -16.10 20.54
CA ASN A 286 14.80 -17.50 20.29
C ASN A 286 16.14 -17.72 19.56
N LEU A 287 16.90 -16.66 19.27
CA LEU A 287 18.15 -16.71 18.46
C LEU A 287 19.14 -17.79 18.90
N ASP A 288 19.27 -18.05 20.22
CA ASP A 288 20.20 -19.04 20.76
C ASP A 288 19.74 -20.50 20.49
N LYS A 289 18.45 -20.66 20.17
CA LYS A 289 17.78 -21.94 19.79
C LYS A 289 17.38 -21.96 18.32
N PHE A 290 17.60 -20.87 17.59
CA PHE A 290 17.15 -20.68 16.24
C PHE A 290 18.06 -21.47 15.30
N ASN A 291 17.53 -22.50 14.67
CA ASN A 291 18.18 -23.14 13.54
C ASN A 291 17.67 -22.44 12.28
N PHE A 292 18.54 -22.02 11.36
CA PHE A 292 18.07 -21.31 10.16
C PHE A 292 17.27 -22.22 9.21
N THR A 293 17.43 -23.53 9.35
CA THR A 293 16.53 -24.53 8.76
C THR A 293 15.11 -24.50 9.34
N ASP A 294 14.89 -23.84 10.50
CA ASP A 294 13.58 -23.63 11.12
C ASP A 294 12.81 -22.40 10.58
N VAL A 295 13.45 -21.56 9.75
CA VAL A 295 12.75 -20.46 9.03
C VAL A 295 11.74 -21.03 8.03
N VAL A 296 12.06 -22.18 7.41
CA VAL A 296 11.18 -22.91 6.48
C VAL A 296 9.90 -23.43 7.17
N PRO A 297 9.93 -24.04 8.38
CA PRO A 297 8.73 -24.49 9.08
C PRO A 297 7.99 -23.43 9.90
N PHE A 298 8.52 -22.21 10.13
CA PHE A 298 7.76 -21.18 10.85
C PHE A 298 6.47 -20.81 10.10
N ASN A 299 6.54 -20.72 8.77
CA ASN A 299 5.38 -20.52 7.89
C ASN A 299 4.49 -21.77 7.78
N GLN A 300 5.04 -22.99 7.92
CA GLN A 300 4.26 -24.23 7.84
C GLN A 300 3.53 -24.60 9.14
N ARG A 301 4.02 -24.16 10.31
CA ARG A 301 3.39 -24.49 11.61
C ARG A 301 2.07 -23.76 11.84
N LYS A 302 1.89 -22.54 11.31
CA LYS A 302 0.59 -21.84 11.37
C LYS A 302 -0.44 -22.41 10.40
N ALA A 303 -0.03 -22.81 9.19
CA ALA A 303 -0.91 -23.47 8.22
C ALA A 303 -1.42 -24.84 8.72
N ARG A 304 -0.57 -25.64 9.37
CA ARG A 304 -0.98 -26.93 9.96
C ARG A 304 -1.95 -26.78 11.13
N ASN A 305 -1.80 -25.75 11.98
CA ASN A 305 -2.71 -25.53 13.10
C ASN A 305 -4.09 -24.99 12.69
N ARG A 306 -4.26 -24.47 11.47
CA ARG A 306 -5.58 -24.14 10.89
C ARG A 306 -6.27 -25.35 10.25
N LEU A 307 -5.52 -26.31 9.72
CA LEU A 307 -6.07 -27.54 9.12
C LEU A 307 -6.51 -28.59 10.16
N THR A 308 -6.09 -28.49 11.42
CA THR A 308 -6.58 -29.34 12.53
C THR A 308 -7.79 -28.79 13.27
N LEU A 309 -8.27 -27.59 12.94
CA LEU A 309 -9.48 -26.98 13.54
C LEU A 309 -10.72 -27.06 12.64
N VAL A 310 -10.65 -27.79 11.52
CA VAL A 310 -11.81 -28.21 10.75
C VAL A 310 -11.89 -29.74 10.79
N LYS A 311 -12.36 -30.25 11.92
CA LYS A 311 -13.11 -31.49 12.06
C LYS A 311 -14.15 -31.30 13.14
#